data_AF-A0A353PHP0-F1
#
_entry.id   AF-A0A353PHP0-F1
#
_cell.length_a   1.000
_cell.length_b   1.000
_cell.length_c   1.000
_cell.angle_alpha   90.00
_cell.angle_beta   90.00
_cell.angle_gamma   90.00
#
_symmetry.space_group_name_H-M   'P 1'
#
loop_
_entity.id
_entity.type
_entity.pdbx_description
1 polymer ?
#
loop_
_entity_poly.entity_id
_entity_poly.type
_entity_poly.pdbx_seq_one_letter_code
_entity_poly.pdbx_strand_id
1 'polypeptide(L)'
;MMIYDQKPYFKLETKDLNYIIKVSKTAQLEHLYFGAKLIDENYEALEIKLNAGAGSSIEYEHEENKVFLDLVPLEYSGIGKGDFRLTPLEVKMP
;
A
#
# COMPACT_ATOMS: atom_id res chain seq x y z
N MET A 1 -15.12 15.61 7.82
CA MET A 1 -14.16 14.54 7.47
C MET A 1 -14.20 13.52 8.59
N MET A 2 -14.35 12.25 8.25
CA MET A 2 -14.45 11.14 9.20
C MET A 2 -13.40 10.09 8.87
N ILE A 3 -12.80 9.49 9.89
CA ILE A 3 -11.78 8.46 9.72
C ILE A 3 -12.35 7.17 10.30
N TYR A 4 -12.36 6.12 9.48
CA TYR A 4 -12.83 4.80 9.85
C TYR A 4 -11.64 3.85 9.95
N ASP A 5 -11.54 3.16 11.09
CA ASP A 5 -10.60 2.06 11.31
C ASP A 5 -11.34 0.74 11.08
N GLN A 6 -11.16 0.17 9.88
CA GLN A 6 -11.77 -1.08 9.43
C GLN A 6 -10.66 -2.09 9.10
N LYS A 7 -9.84 -2.44 10.11
CA LYS A 7 -8.63 -3.26 9.93
C LYS A 7 -8.84 -4.46 9.00
N PRO A 8 -7.93 -4.68 8.03
CA PRO A 8 -6.64 -4.01 7.84
C PRO A 8 -6.72 -2.66 7.10
N TYR A 9 -7.92 -2.16 6.80
CA TYR A 9 -8.15 -0.96 6.00
C TYR A 9 -8.40 0.27 6.87
N PHE A 10 -7.96 1.41 6.37
CA PHE A 10 -8.31 2.73 6.90
C PHE A 10 -8.98 3.53 5.80
N LYS A 11 -10.17 4.06 6.08
CA LYS A 11 -10.92 4.92 5.16
C LYS A 11 -11.02 6.32 5.74
N LEU A 12 -10.54 7.31 4.99
CA LEU A 12 -10.81 8.71 5.22
C LEU A 12 -11.94 9.13 4.29
N GLU A 13 -13.03 9.60 4.88
CA GLU A 13 -14.25 9.96 4.17
C GLU A 13 -14.53 11.46 4.34
N THR A 14 -14.76 12.12 3.21
CA THR A 14 -15.29 13.48 3.15
C THR A 14 -16.72 13.45 2.62
N LYS A 15 -17.28 14.63 2.29
CA LYS A 15 -18.62 14.69 1.69
C LYS A 15 -18.67 13.94 0.35
N ASP A 16 -17.63 14.11 -0.48
CA ASP A 16 -17.63 13.69 -1.88
C ASP A 16 -16.47 12.74 -2.23
N LEU A 17 -15.48 12.56 -1.34
CA LEU A 17 -14.26 11.79 -1.58
C LEU A 17 -14.01 10.70 -0.54
N ASN A 18 -13.46 9.58 -1.00
CA ASN A 18 -12.85 8.53 -0.18
C ASN A 18 -11.35 8.44 -0.46
N TYR A 19 -10.57 8.25 0.60
CA TYR A 19 -9.17 7.86 0.56
C TYR A 19 -9.00 6.59 1.37
N ILE A 20 -8.49 5.52 0.77
CA ILE A 20 -8.50 4.18 1.34
C ILE A 20 -7.09 3.60 1.27
N ILE A 21 -6.59 3.16 2.42
CA ILE A 21 -5.28 2.53 2.56
C ILE A 21 -5.40 1.23 3.35
N LYS A 22 -4.41 0.35 3.19
CA LYS A 22 -4.35 -0.94 3.89
C LYS A 22 -2.98 -1.14 4.54
N VAL A 23 -2.95 -1.80 5.68
CA VAL A 23 -1.71 -2.40 6.20
C VAL A 23 -1.54 -3.77 5.56
N SER A 24 -0.50 -3.93 4.75
CA SER A 24 -0.13 -5.18 4.10
C SER A 24 0.29 -6.23 5.14
N LYS A 25 0.27 -7.50 4.74
CA LYS A 25 0.77 -8.61 5.58
C LYS A 25 2.27 -8.49 5.86
N THR A 26 3.01 -7.78 5.01
CA THR A 26 4.44 -7.47 5.17
C THR A 26 4.69 -6.16 5.93
N ALA A 27 3.65 -5.59 6.54
CA ALA A 27 3.65 -4.39 7.39
C ALA A 27 3.99 -3.07 6.67
N GLN A 28 3.74 -2.97 5.37
CA GLN A 28 3.75 -1.70 4.64
C GLN A 28 2.35 -1.10 4.52
N LEU A 29 2.28 0.20 4.30
CA LEU A 29 1.04 0.90 3.97
C LEU A 29 0.84 0.89 2.45
N GLU A 30 -0.23 0.27 1.98
CA GLU A 30 -0.64 0.21 0.58
C GLU A 30 -1.73 1.26 0.31
N HIS A 31 -1.57 2.01 -0.77
CA HIS A 31 -2.59 2.91 -1.30
C HIS A 31 -3.57 2.09 -2.14
N LEU A 32 -4.85 2.06 -1.76
CA LEU A 32 -5.87 1.34 -2.51
C LEU A 32 -6.68 2.26 -3.43
N TYR A 33 -7.08 3.43 -2.93
CA TYR A 33 -7.96 4.31 -3.69
C TYR A 33 -7.95 5.74 -3.17
N PHE A 34 -7.98 6.69 -4.10
CA PHE A 34 -8.35 8.07 -3.85
C PHE A 34 -9.27 8.57 -4.96
N GLY A 35 -10.47 9.03 -4.60
CA GLY A 35 -11.42 9.53 -5.59
C GLY A 35 -12.81 9.75 -5.03
N ALA A 36 -13.81 9.74 -5.92
CA ALA A 36 -15.21 9.92 -5.56
C ALA A 36 -15.65 8.89 -4.51
N LYS A 37 -16.59 9.29 -3.65
CA LYS A 37 -17.15 8.44 -2.61
C LYS A 37 -17.68 7.12 -3.19
N LEU A 38 -17.15 6.01 -2.69
CA LEU A 38 -17.57 4.67 -3.09
C LEU A 38 -18.89 4.31 -2.40
N ILE A 39 -19.72 3.56 -3.13
CA ILE A 39 -20.98 3.01 -2.62
C ILE A 39 -20.73 1.68 -1.89
N ASP A 40 -19.73 0.91 -2.36
CA ASP A 40 -19.33 -0.38 -1.81
C ASP A 40 -18.14 -0.23 -0.86
N GLU A 41 -18.13 -1.02 0.22
CA GLU A 41 -17.04 -1.10 1.20
C GLU A 41 -16.16 -2.35 1.04
N ASN A 42 -16.37 -3.15 -0.02
CA ASN A 42 -15.50 -4.28 -0.35
C ASN A 42 -14.20 -3.81 -1.01
N TYR A 43 -13.20 -3.49 -0.18
CA TYR A 43 -11.91 -2.99 -0.64
C TYR A 43 -10.97 -4.08 -1.20
N GLU A 44 -11.27 -5.37 -1.03
CA GLU A 44 -10.43 -6.47 -1.57
C GLU A 44 -10.33 -6.40 -3.10
N ALA A 45 -11.39 -5.90 -3.76
CA ALA A 45 -11.41 -5.69 -5.20
C ALA A 45 -10.43 -4.62 -5.69
N LEU A 46 -9.93 -3.76 -4.80
CA LEU A 46 -8.98 -2.69 -5.09
C LEU A 46 -7.53 -3.14 -4.89
N GLU A 47 -7.31 -4.33 -4.33
CA GLU A 47 -5.96 -4.82 -4.04
C GLU A 47 -5.24 -5.33 -5.29
N ILE A 48 -3.93 -5.05 -5.37
CA ILE A 48 -3.07 -5.65 -6.39
C ILE A 48 -2.77 -7.10 -6.02
N LYS A 49 -3.07 -8.03 -6.94
CA LYS A 49 -2.79 -9.45 -6.80
C LYS A 49 -1.53 -9.84 -7.56
N LEU A 50 -0.41 -9.95 -6.83
CA LEU A 50 0.88 -10.39 -7.38
C LEU A 50 1.02 -11.92 -7.24
N ASN A 51 0.56 -12.66 -8.26
CA ASN A 51 0.60 -14.13 -8.28
C ASN A 51 1.74 -14.70 -9.14
N ALA A 52 2.51 -13.84 -9.81
CA ALA A 52 3.61 -14.21 -10.68
C ALA A 52 4.92 -13.61 -10.16
N GLY A 53 6.03 -14.33 -10.38
CA GLY A 53 7.35 -13.80 -10.09
C GLY A 53 7.69 -12.63 -11.00
N ALA A 54 8.29 -11.59 -10.43
CA ALA A 54 8.78 -10.44 -11.17
C ALA A 54 10.31 -10.54 -11.29
N GLY A 55 10.80 -10.99 -12.45
CA GLY A 55 12.22 -11.35 -12.63
C GLY A 55 13.22 -10.20 -12.47
N SER A 56 12.78 -8.95 -12.56
CA SER A 56 13.59 -7.75 -12.34
C SER A 56 13.43 -7.13 -10.95
N SER A 57 12.51 -7.64 -10.14
CA SER A 57 12.14 -7.05 -8.86
C SER A 57 12.80 -7.82 -7.71
N ILE A 58 13.01 -7.15 -6.58
CA ILE A 58 13.53 -7.79 -5.38
C ILE A 58 12.35 -8.29 -4.56
N GLU A 59 12.34 -9.59 -4.26
CA GLU A 59 11.37 -10.17 -3.34
C GLU A 59 11.70 -9.72 -1.92
N TYR A 60 10.83 -8.89 -1.36
CA TYR A 60 10.89 -8.51 0.05
C TYR A 60 10.11 -9.54 0.86
N GLU A 61 10.76 -10.07 1.90
CA GLU A 61 10.18 -11.03 2.83
C GLU A 61 10.09 -10.42 4.23
N HIS A 62 8.91 -10.54 4.85
CA HIS A 62 8.69 -10.18 6.24
C HIS A 62 7.76 -11.20 6.88
N GLU A 63 8.24 -11.82 7.96
CA GLU A 63 7.63 -13.01 8.56
C GLU A 63 7.49 -14.13 7.52
N GLU A 64 6.26 -14.55 7.21
CA GLU A 64 5.96 -15.61 6.22
C GLU A 64 5.42 -15.04 4.90
N ASN A 65 5.41 -13.71 4.73
CA ASN A 65 4.79 -13.04 3.58
C ASN A 65 5.86 -12.46 2.65
N LYS A 66 5.61 -12.58 1.34
CA LYS A 66 6.49 -12.14 0.26
C LYS A 66 5.78 -11.14 -0.62
N VAL A 67 6.50 -10.09 -1.02
CA VAL A 67 5.96 -9.03 -1.89
C VAL A 67 7.07 -8.37 -2.70
N PHE A 68 6.71 -7.85 -3.88
CA PHE A 68 7.58 -7.01 -4.68
C PHE A 68 7.20 -5.54 -4.45
N LEU A 69 7.97 -4.84 -3.61
CA LEU A 69 7.61 -3.50 -3.14
C LEU A 69 7.56 -2.44 -4.26
N ASP A 70 8.32 -2.64 -5.33
CA ASP A 70 8.33 -1.81 -6.54
C ASP A 70 7.04 -1.95 -7.38
N LEU A 71 6.32 -3.06 -7.24
CA LEU A 71 5.07 -3.33 -7.97
C LEU A 71 3.80 -2.96 -7.20
N VAL A 72 3.91 -2.72 -5.90
CA VAL A 72 2.77 -2.36 -5.05
C VAL A 72 2.67 -0.83 -4.92
N PRO A 73 1.45 -0.25 -4.94
CA PRO A 73 1.24 1.16 -4.66
C PRO A 73 1.40 1.39 -3.16
N LEU A 74 2.57 1.87 -2.75
CA LEU A 74 2.86 2.17 -1.35
C LEU A 74 2.45 3.61 -1.04
N GLU A 75 1.87 3.83 0.14
CA GLU A 75 1.65 5.18 0.69
C GLU A 75 2.98 5.89 0.94
N TYR A 76 3.98 5.13 1.38
CA TYR A 76 5.30 5.66 1.70
C TYR A 76 6.37 4.62 1.36
N SER A 77 7.15 4.89 0.32
CA SER A 77 8.27 4.03 -0.07
C SER A 77 9.53 4.36 0.72
N GLY A 78 10.25 3.32 1.14
CA GLY A 78 11.52 3.45 1.86
C GLY A 78 12.71 3.01 1.01
N ILE A 79 13.87 3.62 1.23
CA ILE A 79 15.12 3.24 0.56
C ILE A 79 15.65 1.92 1.13
N GLY A 80 16.25 1.10 0.26
CA GLY A 80 16.99 -0.09 0.66
C GLY A 80 16.15 -1.35 0.89
N LYS A 81 14.85 -1.32 0.57
CA LYS A 81 13.95 -2.48 0.72
C LYS A 81 13.55 -3.15 -0.61
N GLY A 82 14.17 -2.76 -1.72
CA GLY A 82 13.86 -3.32 -3.05
C GLY A 82 12.84 -2.54 -3.88
N ASP A 83 12.41 -1.35 -3.40
CA ASP A 83 11.70 -0.38 -4.24
C ASP A 83 12.72 0.50 -4.96
N PHE A 84 12.74 0.42 -6.29
CA PHE A 84 13.65 1.19 -7.16
C PHE A 84 13.06 2.52 -7.65
N ARG A 85 11.81 2.83 -7.28
CA ARG A 85 11.15 4.09 -7.65
C ARG A 85 11.69 5.26 -6.82
N LEU A 86 11.34 6.48 -7.22
CA LEU A 86 11.71 7.68 -6.46
C LEU A 86 11.09 7.62 -5.06
N THR A 87 11.93 7.68 -4.05
CA THR A 87 11.50 7.68 -2.65
C THR A 87 11.06 9.08 -2.19
N PRO A 88 10.03 9.18 -1.33
CA PRO A 88 9.65 10.45 -0.71
C PRO A 88 10.66 10.94 0.33
N LEU A 89 11.54 10.07 0.86
CA LEU A 89 12.49 10.45 1.90
C LEU A 89 13.77 9.61 1.85
N GLU A 90 14.90 10.29 1.82
CA GLU A 90 16.22 9.72 2.02
C GLU A 90 16.75 10.07 3.42
N VAL A 91 17.12 9.05 4.19
CA VAL A 91 17.73 9.21 5.51
C VAL A 91 19.14 8.66 5.45
N LYS A 92 20.12 9.51 5.76
CA LYS A 92 21.49 9.09 5.97
C LYS A 92 21.67 8.70 7.43
N MET A 93 22.01 7.43 7.68
CA MET A 93 22.40 7.00 9.02
C MET A 93 23.73 7.66 9.41
N PRO A 94 23.89 8.06 10.69
CA PRO A 94 25.14 8.65 11.19
C PRO A 94 26.33 7.68 11.11
#